data_AF-A0A7V1LF11-F1
#
_entry.id   AF-A0A7V1LF11-F1
#
_cell.length_a   1.000
_cell.length_b   1.000
_cell.length_c   1.000
_cell.angle_alpha   90.00
_cell.angle_beta   90.00
_cell.angle_gamma   90.00
#
_symmetry.space_group_name_H-M   'P 1'
#
loop_
_entity.id
_entity.type
_entity.pdbx_description
1 polymer ?
#
loop_
_entity_poly.entity_id
_entity_poly.type
_entity_poly.pdbx_seq_one_letter_code
_entity_poly.pdbx_strand_id
1 'polypeptide(L)'
;LASFRNFIGTIPDTWPTFLQNRQLRLAQQERNGVAAEKVAENIVEDFFTVALDWSISDINNQLQYADIVLTNNGIKRMVVEVKRPGSLRWDHLPSIEQALSQARRYADEQRVRTIAVSDGTLFYAADILSGGLQHRVRLSLDTPMCSRDAWWVSIDGIYRSPGILDPEHKSGVEQNGLVDTINGEQESTAREVLLHPVYKVPADCFAYVGDSSNTLTWKLPYRHANGEVDSAHLPGAIRSVVTNYRGAHTKIPESAIPDVLVRLGKAAAEISKLPTQTPSPSASYQQLYDALYQERRLDEVLGLA
;
A
#
# COMPACT_ATOMS: atom_id res chain seq x y z
N LEU A 1 -16.27 0.67 -5.62
CA LEU A 1 -15.12 1.60 -5.52
C LEU A 1 -14.73 2.13 -6.91
N ALA A 2 -14.34 3.41 -7.05
CA ALA A 2 -13.95 3.98 -8.35
C ALA A 2 -12.66 3.36 -8.92
N SER A 3 -11.65 3.14 -8.08
CA SER A 3 -10.40 2.48 -8.49
C SER A 3 -10.63 1.04 -8.98
N PHE A 4 -11.53 0.28 -8.35
CA PHE A 4 -11.93 -1.05 -8.85
C PHE A 4 -12.60 -0.97 -10.24
N ARG A 5 -13.47 0.04 -10.48
CA ARG A 5 -14.07 0.23 -11.80
C ARG A 5 -13.03 0.56 -12.86
N ASN A 6 -12.04 1.38 -12.51
CA ASN A 6 -10.92 1.69 -13.39
C ASN A 6 -10.13 0.42 -13.72
N PHE A 7 -9.78 -0.37 -12.70
CA PHE A 7 -9.09 -1.66 -12.88
C PHE A 7 -9.85 -2.61 -13.82
N ILE A 8 -11.15 -2.78 -13.61
CA ILE A 8 -11.98 -3.62 -14.50
C ILE A 8 -12.07 -3.06 -15.92
N GLY A 9 -11.97 -1.74 -16.08
CA GLY A 9 -11.92 -1.09 -17.39
C GLY A 9 -10.58 -1.24 -18.11
N THR A 10 -9.46 -1.29 -17.39
CA THR A 10 -8.11 -1.34 -17.97
C THR A 10 -7.56 -2.76 -18.15
N ILE A 11 -7.92 -3.70 -17.27
CA ILE A 11 -7.39 -5.07 -17.30
C ILE A 11 -7.62 -5.80 -18.65
N PRO A 12 -8.71 -5.59 -19.41
CA PRO A 12 -8.87 -6.23 -20.72
C PRO A 12 -7.84 -5.79 -21.76
N ASP A 13 -7.27 -4.59 -21.61
CA ASP A 13 -6.28 -4.03 -22.54
C ASP A 13 -4.84 -4.42 -22.13
N THR A 14 -4.57 -4.53 -20.83
CA THR A 14 -3.23 -4.85 -20.32
C THR A 14 -2.96 -6.36 -20.24
N TRP A 15 -3.98 -7.17 -19.94
CA TRP A 15 -3.83 -8.63 -19.79
C TRP A 15 -3.30 -9.34 -21.04
N PRO A 16 -3.76 -9.05 -22.28
CA PRO A 16 -3.22 -9.67 -23.49
C PRO A 16 -1.73 -9.38 -23.69
N THR A 17 -1.30 -8.16 -23.36
CA THR A 17 0.11 -7.76 -23.43
C THR A 17 0.95 -8.56 -22.43
N PHE A 18 0.47 -8.73 -21.19
CA PHE A 18 1.10 -9.60 -20.21
C PHE A 18 1.23 -11.05 -20.71
N LEU A 19 0.16 -11.63 -21.27
CA LEU A 19 0.18 -12.99 -21.81
C LEU A 19 1.19 -13.16 -22.95
N GLN A 20 1.28 -12.16 -23.83
CA GLN A 20 2.27 -12.16 -24.92
C GLN A 20 3.70 -12.15 -24.36
N ASN A 21 3.99 -11.28 -23.39
CA ASN A 21 5.31 -11.24 -22.74
C ASN A 21 5.65 -12.56 -22.06
N ARG A 22 4.68 -13.16 -21.36
CA ARG A 22 4.83 -14.48 -20.73
C ARG A 22 5.23 -15.55 -21.75
N GLN A 23 4.56 -15.61 -22.90
CA GLN A 23 4.89 -16.56 -23.97
C GLN A 23 6.31 -16.35 -24.51
N LEU A 24 6.72 -15.09 -24.71
CA LEU A 24 8.07 -14.76 -25.19
C LEU A 24 9.15 -15.17 -24.18
N ARG A 25 8.92 -14.96 -22.87
CA ARG A 25 9.85 -15.36 -21.81
C ARG A 25 10.04 -16.87 -21.72
N LEU A 26 8.94 -17.64 -21.81
CA LEU A 26 9.00 -19.10 -21.83
C LEU A 26 9.74 -19.62 -23.06
N ALA A 27 9.39 -19.12 -24.26
CA ALA A 27 10.01 -19.53 -25.52
C ALA A 27 11.51 -19.18 -25.58
N GLN A 28 11.94 -18.06 -24.98
CA GLN A 28 13.35 -17.69 -24.91
C GLN A 28 14.18 -18.74 -24.17
N GLN A 29 13.61 -19.39 -23.15
CA GLN A 29 14.33 -20.25 -22.22
C GLN A 29 14.24 -21.73 -22.55
N GLU A 30 13.17 -22.16 -23.21
CA GLU A 30 13.10 -23.49 -23.84
C GLU A 30 14.25 -23.72 -24.83
N ARG A 31 14.76 -22.67 -25.49
CA ARG A 31 15.93 -22.74 -26.39
C ARG A 31 17.20 -23.26 -25.70
N ASN A 32 17.30 -23.15 -24.38
CA ASN A 32 18.46 -23.58 -23.59
C ASN A 32 18.18 -24.84 -22.74
N GLY A 33 17.06 -25.52 -22.95
CA GLY A 33 16.79 -26.88 -22.45
C GLY A 33 15.98 -26.99 -21.15
N VAL A 34 15.97 -25.98 -20.27
CA VAL A 34 15.11 -25.92 -19.07
C VAL A 34 14.79 -24.47 -18.72
N ALA A 35 13.52 -24.15 -18.47
CA ALA A 35 13.14 -22.83 -17.98
C ALA A 35 13.57 -22.64 -16.50
N ALA A 36 14.51 -21.73 -16.27
CA ALA A 36 15.01 -21.39 -14.94
C ALA A 36 13.94 -20.69 -14.07
N GLU A 37 14.13 -20.70 -12.74
CA GLU A 37 13.33 -19.87 -11.80
C GLU A 37 13.30 -18.40 -12.22
N LYS A 38 14.41 -17.88 -12.75
CA LYS A 38 14.49 -16.51 -13.23
C LYS A 38 13.43 -16.17 -14.30
N VAL A 39 12.96 -17.16 -15.06
CA VAL A 39 11.90 -16.97 -16.06
C VAL A 39 10.57 -16.69 -15.38
N ALA A 40 10.25 -17.47 -14.35
CA ALA A 40 9.04 -17.26 -13.55
C ALA A 40 9.11 -15.91 -12.82
N GLU A 41 10.26 -15.53 -12.27
CA GLU A 41 10.42 -14.21 -11.62
C GLU A 41 10.05 -13.09 -12.60
N ASN A 42 10.65 -13.12 -13.79
CA ASN A 42 10.39 -12.14 -14.83
C ASN A 42 8.91 -12.12 -15.29
N ILE A 43 8.24 -13.27 -15.32
CA ILE A 43 6.80 -13.36 -15.62
C ILE A 43 5.99 -12.71 -14.49
N VAL A 44 6.35 -12.95 -13.25
CA VAL A 44 5.69 -12.37 -12.07
C VAL A 44 5.93 -10.86 -12.01
N GLU A 45 7.12 -10.37 -12.37
CA GLU A 45 7.40 -8.94 -12.53
C GLU A 45 6.49 -8.30 -13.59
N ASP A 46 6.32 -8.93 -14.76
CA ASP A 46 5.40 -8.44 -15.80
C ASP A 46 3.94 -8.50 -15.34
N PHE A 47 3.55 -9.52 -14.57
CA PHE A 47 2.21 -9.60 -14.00
C PHE A 47 1.94 -8.37 -13.13
N PHE A 48 2.87 -7.96 -12.28
CA PHE A 48 2.68 -6.76 -11.47
C PHE A 48 2.75 -5.48 -12.29
N THR A 49 3.75 -5.32 -13.16
CA THR A 49 4.00 -4.05 -13.85
C THR A 49 3.08 -3.80 -15.05
N VAL A 50 2.81 -4.82 -15.85
CA VAL A 50 2.01 -4.70 -17.06
C VAL A 50 0.53 -4.86 -16.73
N ALA A 51 0.16 -5.91 -15.99
CA ALA A 51 -1.25 -6.20 -15.75
C ALA A 51 -1.84 -5.42 -14.56
N LEU A 52 -1.07 -5.19 -13.50
CA LEU A 52 -1.60 -4.71 -12.22
C LEU A 52 -1.17 -3.29 -11.81
N ASP A 53 -0.56 -2.55 -12.73
CA ASP A 53 -0.22 -1.12 -12.60
C ASP A 53 0.75 -0.78 -11.46
N TRP A 54 1.57 -1.76 -11.05
CA TRP A 54 2.73 -1.49 -10.18
C TRP A 54 3.84 -0.84 -11.01
N SER A 55 4.59 0.08 -10.42
CA SER A 55 5.78 0.62 -11.08
C SER A 55 6.96 -0.33 -10.93
N ILE A 56 7.97 -0.21 -11.81
CA ILE A 56 9.21 -0.98 -11.66
C ILE A 56 9.90 -0.65 -10.32
N SER A 57 9.86 0.61 -9.88
CA SER A 57 10.41 1.03 -8.58
C SER A 57 9.70 0.40 -7.38
N ASP A 58 8.47 -0.09 -7.55
CA ASP A 58 7.75 -0.78 -6.49
C ASP A 58 8.21 -2.23 -6.30
N ILE A 59 8.97 -2.79 -7.25
CA ILE A 59 9.40 -4.19 -7.26
C ILE A 59 10.86 -4.30 -6.81
N ASN A 60 11.07 -4.95 -5.66
CA ASN A 60 12.40 -5.11 -5.07
C ASN A 60 12.81 -6.58 -5.14
N ASN A 61 13.73 -6.88 -6.06
CA ASN A 61 14.27 -8.23 -6.24
C ASN A 61 15.32 -8.55 -5.19
N GLN A 62 15.29 -9.77 -4.64
CA GLN A 62 16.29 -10.29 -3.71
C GLN A 62 16.46 -9.46 -2.43
N LEU A 63 15.44 -8.69 -2.04
CA LEU A 63 15.46 -7.89 -0.84
C LEU A 63 15.35 -8.80 0.40
N GLN A 64 16.41 -8.85 1.20
CA GLN A 64 16.50 -9.69 2.39
C GLN A 64 16.16 -11.17 2.10
N TYR A 65 16.76 -11.69 1.01
CA TYR A 65 16.64 -13.09 0.55
C TYR A 65 15.27 -13.52 0.01
N ALA A 66 14.25 -12.65 0.03
CA ALA A 66 13.00 -12.89 -0.68
C ALA A 66 13.18 -12.66 -2.18
N ASP A 67 12.57 -13.49 -3.03
CA ASP A 67 12.69 -13.35 -4.49
C ASP A 67 12.17 -11.99 -4.96
N ILE A 68 10.95 -11.64 -4.57
CA ILE A 68 10.33 -10.34 -4.88
C ILE A 68 9.65 -9.78 -3.62
N VAL A 69 9.89 -8.49 -3.35
CA VAL A 69 9.15 -7.71 -2.36
C VAL A 69 8.48 -6.54 -3.05
N LEU A 70 7.15 -6.49 -3.00
CA LEU A 70 6.40 -5.33 -3.45
C LEU A 70 6.39 -4.25 -2.38
N THR A 71 6.66 -3.03 -2.78
CA THR A 71 6.62 -1.83 -1.94
C THR A 71 5.72 -0.79 -2.58
N ASN A 72 5.16 0.12 -1.79
CA ASN A 72 4.54 1.31 -2.32
C ASN A 72 4.79 2.45 -1.32
N ASN A 73 5.39 3.54 -1.79
CA ASN A 73 5.93 4.62 -0.95
C ASN A 73 6.89 4.09 0.14
N GLY A 74 7.78 3.15 -0.22
CA GLY A 74 8.70 2.49 0.71
C GLY A 74 8.04 1.47 1.67
N ILE A 75 6.71 1.45 1.78
CA ILE A 75 5.98 0.50 2.64
C ILE A 75 5.85 -0.84 1.90
N LYS A 76 6.54 -1.89 2.39
CA LYS A 76 6.39 -3.25 1.85
C LYS A 76 4.96 -3.76 2.01
N ARG A 77 4.41 -4.31 0.94
CA ARG A 77 3.02 -4.76 0.82
C ARG A 77 2.88 -6.25 0.74
N MET A 78 3.80 -6.92 0.03
CA MET A 78 3.74 -8.35 -0.18
C MET A 78 5.13 -8.92 -0.43
N VAL A 79 5.39 -10.09 0.15
CA VAL A 79 6.56 -10.92 -0.17
C VAL A 79 6.11 -12.03 -1.11
N VAL A 80 6.82 -12.22 -2.22
CA VAL A 80 6.51 -13.25 -3.22
C VAL A 80 7.69 -14.21 -3.32
N GLU A 81 7.40 -15.49 -3.15
CA GLU A 81 8.33 -16.59 -3.41
C GLU A 81 8.02 -17.17 -4.80
N VAL A 82 9.06 -17.35 -5.61
CA VAL A 82 8.92 -17.78 -7.00
C VAL A 82 9.56 -19.15 -7.20
N LYS A 83 8.86 -20.05 -7.89
CA LYS A 83 9.33 -21.38 -8.24
C LYS A 83 9.48 -21.56 -9.75
N ARG A 84 10.11 -22.65 -10.16
CA ARG A 84 10.32 -22.97 -11.59
C ARG A 84 8.98 -23.07 -12.33
N PRO A 85 8.90 -22.60 -13.59
CA PRO A 85 7.69 -22.69 -14.38
C PRO A 85 7.02 -24.08 -14.37
N GLY A 86 5.74 -24.12 -13.99
CA GLY A 86 4.92 -25.33 -13.96
C GLY A 86 5.18 -26.27 -12.80
N SER A 87 6.00 -25.88 -11.82
CA SER A 87 6.30 -26.70 -10.65
C SER A 87 5.23 -26.66 -9.56
N LEU A 88 4.34 -25.65 -9.57
CA LEU A 88 3.23 -25.54 -8.63
C LEU A 88 1.94 -26.04 -9.28
N ARG A 89 1.14 -26.79 -8.50
CA ARG A 89 -0.16 -27.27 -8.96
C ARG A 89 -1.20 -27.22 -7.85
N TRP A 90 -2.41 -26.77 -8.17
CA TRP A 90 -3.51 -26.69 -7.20
C TRP A 90 -3.92 -28.04 -6.63
N ASP A 91 -3.78 -29.11 -7.41
CA ASP A 91 -4.05 -30.49 -6.99
C ASP A 91 -2.92 -31.12 -6.16
N HIS A 92 -1.77 -30.44 -6.04
CA HIS A 92 -0.61 -30.88 -5.27
C HIS A 92 -0.28 -29.88 -4.15
N LEU A 93 -1.17 -29.83 -3.15
CA LEU A 93 -1.08 -28.94 -1.98
C LEU A 93 0.29 -28.90 -1.28
N PRO A 94 1.03 -30.02 -1.10
CA PRO A 94 2.31 -29.98 -0.39
C PRO A 94 3.35 -29.03 -1.02
N SER A 95 3.40 -28.94 -2.35
CA SER A 95 4.32 -28.03 -3.05
C SER A 95 3.99 -26.55 -2.79
N ILE A 96 2.70 -26.23 -2.72
CA ILE A 96 2.20 -24.89 -2.43
C ILE A 96 2.47 -24.53 -0.97
N GLU A 97 2.19 -25.44 -0.03
CA GLU A 97 2.40 -25.24 1.40
C GLU A 97 3.88 -25.04 1.74
N GLN A 98 4.79 -25.79 1.09
CA GLN A 98 6.23 -25.61 1.25
C GLN A 98 6.67 -24.22 0.76
N ALA A 99 6.22 -23.80 -0.42
CA ALA A 99 6.54 -22.47 -0.96
C ALA A 99 5.98 -21.35 -0.06
N LEU A 100 4.76 -21.51 0.47
CA LEU A 100 4.16 -20.52 1.38
C LEU A 100 4.89 -20.46 2.72
N SER A 101 5.35 -21.60 3.22
CA SER A 101 6.16 -21.66 4.43
C SER A 101 7.49 -20.91 4.26
N GLN A 102 8.09 -20.99 3.07
CA GLN A 102 9.29 -20.22 2.73
C GLN A 102 8.98 -18.72 2.64
N ALA A 103 7.96 -18.32 1.88
CA ALA A 103 7.53 -16.92 1.78
C ALA A 103 7.20 -16.31 3.17
N ARG A 104 6.57 -17.10 4.04
CA ARG A 104 6.21 -16.69 5.40
C ARG A 104 7.44 -16.37 6.26
N ARG A 105 8.50 -17.18 6.17
CA ARG A 105 9.74 -16.91 6.92
C ARG A 105 10.31 -15.54 6.57
N TYR A 106 10.38 -15.22 5.28
CA TYR A 106 10.84 -13.90 4.85
C TYR A 106 9.87 -12.79 5.27
N ALA A 107 8.56 -13.02 5.17
CA ALA A 107 7.57 -12.05 5.62
C ALA A 107 7.68 -11.73 7.12
N ASP A 108 7.92 -12.73 7.97
CA ASP A 108 8.12 -12.55 9.41
C ASP A 108 9.38 -11.71 9.71
N GLU A 109 10.51 -12.00 9.03
CA GLU A 109 11.76 -11.21 9.15
C GLU A 109 11.57 -9.76 8.71
N GLN A 110 10.72 -9.53 7.71
CA GLN A 110 10.45 -8.23 7.11
C GLN A 110 9.22 -7.50 7.69
N ARG A 111 8.47 -8.14 8.61
CA ARG A 111 7.19 -7.68 9.19
C ARG A 111 6.10 -7.38 8.17
N VAL A 112 6.07 -8.13 7.09
CA VAL A 112 5.04 -8.03 6.04
C VAL A 112 3.92 -9.02 6.35
N ARG A 113 2.66 -8.60 6.20
CA ARG A 113 1.50 -9.44 6.53
C ARG A 113 0.88 -10.17 5.35
N THR A 114 1.33 -9.91 4.13
CA THR A 114 0.81 -10.58 2.93
C THR A 114 1.94 -11.31 2.23
N ILE A 115 1.68 -12.57 1.87
CA ILE A 115 2.61 -13.41 1.14
C ILE A 115 1.97 -13.91 -0.14
N ALA A 116 2.80 -14.23 -1.12
CA ALA A 116 2.40 -14.96 -2.30
C ALA A 116 3.43 -15.99 -2.73
N VAL A 117 2.94 -16.97 -3.49
CA VAL A 117 3.77 -17.93 -4.21
C VAL A 117 3.34 -17.95 -5.67
N SER A 118 4.32 -18.09 -6.56
CA SER A 118 4.04 -18.22 -7.98
C SER A 118 5.10 -19.04 -8.69
N ASP A 119 4.73 -19.64 -9.81
CA ASP A 119 5.67 -20.22 -10.76
C ASP A 119 5.53 -19.61 -12.17
N GLY A 120 4.90 -18.43 -12.27
CA GLY A 120 4.58 -17.80 -13.55
C GLY A 120 3.43 -18.46 -14.31
N THR A 121 2.85 -19.57 -13.83
CA THR A 121 1.59 -20.14 -14.34
C THR A 121 0.50 -20.04 -13.30
N LEU A 122 0.83 -20.31 -12.04
CA LEU A 122 -0.05 -20.20 -10.89
C LEU A 122 0.37 -18.99 -10.06
N PHE A 123 -0.59 -18.28 -9.48
CA PHE A 123 -0.33 -17.26 -8.47
C PHE A 123 -1.28 -17.42 -7.29
N TYR A 124 -0.74 -17.61 -6.09
CA TYR A 124 -1.52 -17.71 -4.86
C TYR A 124 -1.02 -16.67 -3.86
N ALA A 125 -1.89 -15.76 -3.40
CA ALA A 125 -1.61 -14.88 -2.27
C ALA A 125 -2.53 -15.12 -1.07
N ALA A 126 -1.99 -14.85 0.11
CA ALA A 126 -2.69 -14.95 1.38
C ALA A 126 -2.20 -13.90 2.37
N ASP A 127 -3.10 -13.47 3.26
CA ASP A 127 -2.75 -12.67 4.42
C ASP A 127 -2.37 -13.60 5.59
N ILE A 128 -1.33 -13.24 6.33
CA ILE A 128 -0.91 -13.88 7.56
C ILE A 128 -1.78 -13.34 8.69
N LEU A 129 -2.61 -14.20 9.27
CA LEU A 129 -3.40 -13.91 10.45
C LEU A 129 -2.99 -14.86 11.57
N SER A 130 -3.01 -14.42 12.82
CA SER A 130 -2.77 -15.20 14.05
C SER A 130 -2.60 -16.72 13.88
N GLY A 131 -1.39 -17.17 13.54
CA GLY A 131 -1.02 -18.60 13.41
C GLY A 131 -1.42 -19.32 12.11
N GLY A 132 -2.18 -18.70 11.21
CA GLY A 132 -2.66 -19.26 9.95
C GLY A 132 -2.62 -18.30 8.76
N LEU A 133 -3.30 -18.69 7.68
CA LEU A 133 -3.38 -17.93 6.43
C LEU A 133 -4.84 -17.67 6.06
N GLN A 134 -5.17 -16.41 5.72
CA GLN A 134 -6.43 -16.05 5.08
C GLN A 134 -6.20 -15.95 3.57
N HIS A 135 -6.97 -16.72 2.78
CA HIS A 135 -6.88 -16.66 1.33
C HIS A 135 -7.24 -15.26 0.80
N ARG A 136 -6.38 -14.73 -0.08
CA ARG A 136 -6.60 -13.44 -0.77
C ARG A 136 -6.94 -13.65 -2.24
N VAL A 137 -6.10 -14.38 -2.99
CA VAL A 137 -6.36 -14.63 -4.42
C VAL A 137 -5.70 -15.91 -4.90
N ARG A 138 -6.37 -16.63 -5.80
CA ARG A 138 -5.84 -17.78 -6.56
C ARG A 138 -6.04 -17.54 -8.05
N LEU A 139 -4.97 -17.46 -8.82
CA LEU A 139 -5.00 -17.17 -10.25
C LEU A 139 -4.27 -18.23 -11.06
N SER A 140 -4.78 -18.48 -12.25
CA SER A 140 -4.01 -19.01 -13.37
C SER A 140 -3.60 -17.83 -14.26
N LEU A 141 -2.30 -17.68 -14.47
CA LEU A 141 -1.67 -16.60 -15.23
C LEU A 141 -1.52 -16.92 -16.72
N ASP A 142 -2.00 -18.08 -17.16
CA ASP A 142 -1.95 -18.55 -18.54
C ASP A 142 -3.33 -18.56 -19.22
N THR A 143 -4.36 -18.07 -18.54
CA THR A 143 -5.72 -18.02 -19.09
C THR A 143 -5.94 -16.77 -19.95
N PRO A 144 -6.74 -16.85 -21.02
CA PRO A 144 -6.97 -15.72 -21.93
C PRO A 144 -7.71 -14.55 -21.26
N MET A 145 -8.46 -14.81 -20.18
CA MET A 145 -9.16 -13.80 -19.40
C MET A 145 -8.55 -13.69 -18.00
N CYS A 146 -8.32 -12.47 -17.55
CA CYS A 146 -7.90 -12.20 -16.18
C CYS A 146 -9.08 -12.38 -15.21
N SER A 147 -8.85 -13.06 -14.08
CA SER A 147 -9.84 -13.07 -12.99
C SER A 147 -9.93 -11.68 -12.36
N ARG A 148 -11.15 -11.25 -12.03
CA ARG A 148 -11.38 -10.00 -11.30
C ARG A 148 -10.71 -9.99 -9.93
N ASP A 149 -10.45 -11.15 -9.35
CA ASP A 149 -9.78 -11.27 -8.06
C ASP A 149 -8.33 -10.81 -8.09
N ALA A 150 -7.72 -10.68 -9.28
CA ALA A 150 -6.40 -10.06 -9.44
C ALA A 150 -6.36 -8.61 -8.91
N TRP A 151 -7.52 -7.96 -8.80
CA TRP A 151 -7.69 -6.68 -8.10
C TRP A 151 -7.05 -6.69 -6.71
N TRP A 152 -7.20 -7.77 -5.94
CA TRP A 152 -6.76 -7.83 -4.54
C TRP A 152 -5.25 -7.79 -4.34
N VAL A 153 -4.49 -7.89 -5.43
CA VAL A 153 -3.03 -7.76 -5.47
C VAL A 153 -2.56 -6.64 -6.40
N SER A 154 -3.49 -5.83 -6.92
CA SER A 154 -3.17 -4.58 -7.61
C SER A 154 -2.72 -3.50 -6.65
N ILE A 155 -2.10 -2.44 -7.20
CA ILE A 155 -1.62 -1.28 -6.44
C ILE A 155 -2.70 -0.66 -5.54
N ASP A 156 -3.98 -0.72 -5.93
CA ASP A 156 -5.09 -0.13 -5.18
C ASP A 156 -5.94 -1.14 -4.38
N GLY A 157 -5.72 -2.44 -4.58
CA GLY A 157 -6.43 -3.50 -3.86
C GLY A 157 -5.62 -4.14 -2.75
N ILE A 158 -4.28 -4.10 -2.82
CA ILE A 158 -3.39 -4.86 -1.93
C ILE A 158 -3.58 -4.56 -0.43
N TYR A 159 -3.87 -3.31 -0.07
CA TYR A 159 -4.08 -2.89 1.32
C TYR A 159 -5.53 -3.03 1.80
N ARG A 160 -6.43 -3.61 0.98
CA ARG A 160 -7.83 -3.86 1.32
C ARG A 160 -8.02 -5.30 1.77
N SER A 161 -8.98 -5.55 2.66
CA SER A 161 -9.34 -6.91 3.06
C SER A 161 -10.07 -7.63 1.92
N PRO A 162 -9.74 -8.90 1.62
CA PRO A 162 -10.42 -9.67 0.59
C PRO A 162 -11.91 -9.81 0.91
N GLY A 163 -12.77 -9.64 -0.09
CA GLY A 163 -14.23 -9.79 0.04
C GLY A 163 -14.98 -8.52 0.47
N ILE A 164 -14.29 -7.45 0.89
CA ILE A 164 -14.92 -6.15 1.17
C ILE A 164 -14.76 -5.24 -0.05
N LEU A 165 -15.71 -5.33 -1.00
CA LEU A 165 -15.82 -4.40 -2.15
C LEU A 165 -16.84 -3.26 -1.91
N ASP A 166 -17.48 -3.29 -0.74
CA ASP A 166 -18.51 -2.41 -0.19
C ASP A 166 -19.84 -2.34 -0.96
N PRO A 167 -20.91 -2.97 -0.45
CA PRO A 167 -22.27 -2.45 -0.57
C PRO A 167 -22.47 -1.34 0.49
N GLU A 168 -22.96 -0.17 0.08
CA GLU A 168 -23.29 0.99 0.94
C GLU A 168 -22.17 1.97 1.30
N HIS A 169 -21.71 2.72 0.30
CA HIS A 169 -21.45 4.13 0.54
C HIS A 169 -22.81 4.84 0.68
N LYS A 170 -23.33 4.99 1.91
CA LYS A 170 -24.23 6.10 2.19
C LYS A 170 -23.45 7.35 1.82
N SER A 171 -23.89 7.99 0.74
CA SER A 171 -23.43 9.29 0.31
C SER A 171 -23.85 10.30 1.38
N GLY A 172 -23.00 10.47 2.39
CA GLY A 172 -22.90 11.75 3.07
C GLY A 172 -22.25 12.70 2.07
N VAL A 173 -23.07 13.50 1.41
CA VAL A 173 -22.62 14.61 0.58
C VAL A 173 -21.90 15.59 1.49
N GLU A 174 -20.57 15.53 1.52
CA GLU A 174 -19.76 16.71 1.84
C GLU A 174 -19.19 17.21 0.53
N GLN A 175 -19.97 18.08 -0.11
CA GLN A 175 -19.45 19.03 -1.07
C GLN A 175 -18.40 19.87 -0.32
N ASN A 176 -17.13 19.76 -0.72
CA ASN A 176 -16.21 20.88 -0.54
C ASN A 176 -16.59 21.95 -1.55
N GLY A 177 -17.70 22.63 -1.27
CA GLY A 177 -18.01 23.96 -1.75
C GLY A 177 -17.60 24.93 -0.66
N LEU A 178 -16.64 25.79 -0.97
CA LEU A 178 -16.34 26.99 -0.20
C LEU A 178 -17.63 27.80 0.01
N VAL A 179 -17.94 28.14 1.26
CA VAL A 179 -18.77 29.30 1.59
C VAL A 179 -18.16 30.01 2.80
N ASP A 180 -17.95 31.31 2.61
CA ASP A 180 -17.49 32.27 3.62
C ASP A 180 -18.38 32.28 4.87
N THR A 181 -17.75 32.54 6.02
CA THR A 181 -18.30 33.54 6.95
C THR A 181 -17.20 34.12 7.82
N ILE A 182 -17.12 35.44 7.77
CA ILE A 182 -16.18 36.32 8.45
C ILE A 182 -16.77 36.67 9.83
N ASN A 183 -15.99 36.51 10.91
CA ASN A 183 -15.57 37.60 11.82
C ASN A 183 -15.13 37.07 13.19
N GLY A 184 -14.01 37.64 13.63
CA GLY A 184 -13.41 37.44 14.95
C GLY A 184 -12.00 37.99 14.92
N GLU A 185 -11.85 39.30 14.70
CA GLU A 185 -10.58 39.99 14.85
C GLU A 185 -10.08 39.85 16.30
N GLN A 186 -8.93 39.20 16.45
CA GLN A 186 -8.01 39.49 17.54
C GLN A 186 -6.64 39.73 16.92
N GLU A 187 -6.23 41.00 16.92
CA GLU A 187 -4.87 41.41 16.59
C GLU A 187 -3.88 40.70 17.51
N SER A 188 -2.89 40.03 16.92
CA SER A 188 -1.69 39.61 17.62
C SER A 188 -0.48 40.19 16.90
N THR A 189 0.34 40.90 17.66
CA THR A 189 1.68 41.32 17.28
C THR A 189 2.60 40.09 17.22
N ALA A 190 2.84 39.55 16.03
CA ALA A 190 3.86 38.52 15.79
C ALA A 190 4.28 38.51 14.31
N ARG A 191 5.53 38.15 14.01
CA ARG A 191 6.08 37.99 12.64
C ARG A 191 5.03 37.38 11.71
N GLU A 192 4.81 37.97 10.53
CA GLU A 192 3.88 37.43 9.52
C GLU A 192 4.23 35.97 9.22
N VAL A 193 3.51 35.04 9.84
CA VAL A 193 3.67 33.61 9.58
C VAL A 193 2.91 33.32 8.30
N LEU A 194 3.61 32.83 7.28
CA LEU A 194 2.98 32.41 6.03
C LEU A 194 1.93 31.34 6.33
N LEU A 195 0.71 31.54 5.82
CA LEU A 195 -0.40 30.60 5.99
C LEU A 195 -0.74 29.89 4.69
N HIS A 196 -1.17 28.63 4.79
CA HIS A 196 -1.63 27.89 3.63
C HIS A 196 -2.90 28.53 3.04
N PRO A 197 -3.02 28.72 1.71
CA PRO A 197 -4.12 29.48 1.10
C PRO A 197 -5.52 28.85 1.33
N VAL A 198 -5.61 27.52 1.38
CA VAL A 198 -6.86 26.78 1.64
C VAL A 198 -7.11 26.60 3.14
N TYR A 199 -6.21 25.92 3.84
CA TYR A 199 -6.40 25.56 5.25
C TYR A 199 -6.22 26.71 6.25
N LYS A 200 -5.63 27.84 5.84
CA LYS A 200 -5.39 29.02 6.70
C LYS A 200 -4.61 28.72 7.98
N VAL A 201 -3.73 27.72 7.94
CA VAL A 201 -2.87 27.32 9.07
C VAL A 201 -1.39 27.34 8.65
N PRO A 202 -0.46 27.50 9.62
CA PRO A 202 0.98 27.49 9.37
C PRO A 202 1.54 26.13 8.95
N ALA A 203 2.83 26.11 8.57
CA ALA A 203 3.51 24.94 8.00
C ALA A 203 3.61 23.74 8.97
N ASP A 204 3.76 23.99 10.26
CA ASP A 204 3.84 22.98 11.32
C ASP A 204 2.54 22.20 11.54
N CYS A 205 1.42 22.69 10.98
CA CYS A 205 0.15 21.96 10.95
C CYS A 205 0.09 20.85 9.87
N PHE A 206 1.13 20.70 9.05
CA PHE A 206 1.23 19.73 7.96
C PHE A 206 2.28 18.66 8.26
N ALA A 207 1.96 17.40 7.98
CA ALA A 207 2.88 16.31 8.27
C ALA A 207 4.10 16.34 7.33
N TYR A 208 3.94 16.87 6.11
CA TYR A 208 5.02 17.08 5.16
C TYR A 208 5.08 18.53 4.67
N VAL A 209 6.27 19.12 4.74
CA VAL A 209 6.60 20.45 4.23
C VAL A 209 7.92 20.33 3.47
N GLY A 210 7.88 20.42 2.14
CA GLY A 210 9.09 20.40 1.32
C GLY A 210 9.86 21.72 1.42
N ASP A 211 9.15 22.83 1.32
CA ASP A 211 9.68 24.18 1.41
C ASP A 211 8.71 25.07 2.21
N SER A 212 9.17 25.56 3.37
CA SER A 212 8.39 26.42 4.26
C SER A 212 8.02 27.78 3.69
N SER A 213 8.59 28.18 2.55
CA SER A 213 8.20 29.40 1.83
C SER A 213 7.23 29.14 0.67
N ASN A 214 7.02 27.87 0.30
CA ASN A 214 6.17 27.46 -0.80
C ASN A 214 5.04 26.55 -0.32
N THR A 215 3.86 27.15 -0.09
CA THR A 215 2.67 26.46 0.44
C THR A 215 2.17 25.31 -0.43
N LEU A 216 2.51 25.27 -1.73
CA LEU A 216 2.15 24.15 -2.61
C LEU A 216 2.85 22.84 -2.23
N THR A 217 3.96 22.93 -1.50
CA THR A 217 4.73 21.78 -1.01
C THR A 217 4.22 21.25 0.33
N TRP A 218 3.28 21.96 0.99
CA TRP A 218 2.73 21.56 2.27
C TRP A 218 1.61 20.57 2.03
N LYS A 219 1.70 19.39 2.63
CA LYS A 219 0.79 18.27 2.40
C LYS A 219 0.39 17.64 3.73
N LEU A 220 -0.77 16.98 3.71
CA LEU A 220 -1.25 16.17 4.83
C LEU A 220 -1.51 17.03 6.08
N PRO A 221 -2.50 17.93 6.04
CA PRO A 221 -2.90 18.69 7.22
C PRO A 221 -3.35 17.73 8.33
N TYR A 222 -2.93 17.98 9.56
CA TYR A 222 -3.24 17.10 10.69
C TYR A 222 -3.33 17.81 12.05
N ARG A 223 -3.04 19.11 12.12
CA ARG A 223 -3.23 19.93 13.33
C ARG A 223 -3.95 21.24 13.02
N HIS A 224 -4.57 21.80 14.05
CA HIS A 224 -5.08 23.16 14.06
C HIS A 224 -3.97 24.16 14.40
N ALA A 225 -4.19 25.45 14.13
CA ALA A 225 -3.23 26.52 14.43
C ALA A 225 -2.93 26.68 15.94
N ASN A 226 -3.83 26.19 16.81
CA ASN A 226 -3.61 26.15 18.26
C ASN A 226 -2.70 24.99 18.70
N GLY A 227 -2.23 24.16 17.76
CA GLY A 227 -1.38 23.00 18.03
C GLY A 227 -2.14 21.71 18.33
N GLU A 228 -3.46 21.74 18.52
CA GLU A 228 -4.25 20.53 18.77
C GLU A 228 -4.34 19.65 17.52
N VAL A 229 -4.48 18.34 17.74
CA VAL A 229 -4.65 17.37 16.65
C VAL A 229 -6.01 17.57 15.97
N ASP A 230 -5.96 17.75 14.64
CA ASP A 230 -7.15 17.77 13.80
C ASP A 230 -7.62 16.33 13.56
N SER A 231 -8.49 15.86 14.46
CA SER A 231 -9.02 14.50 14.42
C SER A 231 -9.86 14.19 13.17
N ALA A 232 -10.35 15.23 12.46
CA ALA A 232 -11.11 15.06 11.23
C ALA A 232 -10.19 14.81 10.02
N HIS A 233 -9.08 15.54 9.93
CA HIS A 233 -8.13 15.41 8.81
C HIS A 233 -7.11 14.29 9.02
N LEU A 234 -6.74 13.95 10.25
CA LEU A 234 -5.69 12.97 10.56
C LEU A 234 -5.91 11.60 9.87
N PRO A 235 -7.10 10.97 9.88
CA PRO A 235 -7.32 9.70 9.16
C PRO A 235 -7.10 9.83 7.64
N GLY A 236 -7.45 10.99 7.06
CA GLY A 236 -7.25 11.28 5.64
C GLY A 236 -5.77 11.43 5.29
N ALA A 237 -5.02 12.15 6.14
CA ALA A 237 -3.57 12.28 6.02
C ALA A 237 -2.86 10.91 6.10
N ILE A 238 -3.25 10.06 7.05
CA ILE A 238 -2.71 8.70 7.19
C ILE A 238 -2.97 7.87 5.92
N ARG A 239 -4.23 7.78 5.48
CA ARG A 239 -4.60 6.98 4.28
C ARG A 239 -3.90 7.45 3.02
N SER A 240 -3.66 8.76 2.91
CA SER A 240 -2.98 9.37 1.76
C SER A 240 -1.53 8.94 1.60
N VAL A 241 -0.89 8.50 2.70
CA VAL A 241 0.49 8.00 2.73
C VAL A 241 0.53 6.47 2.71
N VAL A 242 -0.27 5.84 3.56
CA VAL A 242 -0.22 4.40 3.82
C VAL A 242 -1.05 3.59 2.83
N THR A 243 -2.00 4.19 2.11
CA THR A 243 -2.87 3.50 1.16
C THR A 243 -3.14 4.41 -0.05
N ASN A 244 -4.40 4.61 -0.42
CA ASN A 244 -4.83 5.76 -1.20
C ASN A 244 -5.91 6.53 -0.44
N TYR A 245 -6.13 7.78 -0.82
CA TYR A 245 -7.27 8.56 -0.36
C TYR A 245 -8.18 8.88 -1.55
N ARG A 246 -9.38 8.28 -1.55
CA ARG A 246 -10.37 8.42 -2.62
C ARG A 246 -9.82 8.05 -4.01
N GLY A 247 -8.91 7.07 -4.08
CA GLY A 247 -8.28 6.66 -5.34
C GLY A 247 -7.04 7.47 -5.72
N ALA A 248 -6.66 8.47 -4.94
CA ALA A 248 -5.47 9.28 -5.19
C ALA A 248 -4.32 8.89 -4.24
N HIS A 249 -3.12 8.80 -4.81
CA HIS A 249 -1.86 8.63 -4.07
C HIS A 249 -1.20 9.98 -3.86
N THR A 250 -0.81 10.31 -2.63
CA THR A 250 -0.15 11.59 -2.36
C THR A 250 1.31 11.54 -2.77
N LYS A 251 1.74 12.52 -3.55
CA LYS A 251 3.13 12.65 -4.00
C LYS A 251 3.97 13.36 -2.93
N ILE A 252 4.75 12.58 -2.20
CA ILE A 252 5.82 13.05 -1.31
C ILE A 252 7.09 12.21 -1.57
N PRO A 253 8.29 12.77 -1.40
CA PRO A 253 9.53 12.01 -1.58
C PRO A 253 9.55 10.78 -0.66
N GLU A 254 9.92 9.63 -1.20
CA GLU A 254 9.96 8.37 -0.45
C GLU A 254 10.86 8.46 0.78
N SER A 255 11.99 9.15 0.68
CA SER A 255 12.91 9.39 1.79
C SER A 255 12.29 10.16 2.96
N ALA A 256 11.19 10.90 2.73
CA ALA A 256 10.47 11.63 3.78
C ALA A 256 9.36 10.79 4.43
N ILE A 257 8.95 9.67 3.83
CA ILE A 257 7.85 8.83 4.31
C ILE A 257 8.05 8.39 5.77
N PRO A 258 9.22 7.85 6.19
CA PRO A 258 9.38 7.38 7.56
C PRO A 258 9.12 8.47 8.60
N ASP A 259 9.62 9.69 8.38
CA ASP A 259 9.42 10.81 9.30
C ASP A 259 7.96 11.31 9.30
N VAL A 260 7.31 11.31 8.14
CA VAL A 260 5.88 11.62 8.02
C VAL A 260 5.03 10.62 8.80
N LEU A 261 5.34 9.32 8.71
CA LEU A 261 4.66 8.27 9.48
C LEU A 261 4.83 8.50 10.98
N VAL A 262 6.04 8.85 11.45
CA VAL A 262 6.26 9.14 12.88
C VAL A 262 5.47 10.37 13.34
N ARG A 263 5.43 11.45 12.55
CA ARG A 263 4.65 12.65 12.89
C ARG A 263 3.15 12.35 13.03
N LEU A 264 2.59 11.64 12.06
CA LEU A 264 1.19 11.21 12.09
C LEU A 264 0.95 10.21 13.23
N GLY A 265 1.92 9.34 13.52
CA GLY A 265 1.91 8.39 14.63
C GLY A 265 1.82 9.09 15.98
N LYS A 266 2.69 10.08 16.22
CA LYS A 266 2.66 10.89 17.46
C LYS A 266 1.32 11.60 17.64
N ALA A 267 0.76 12.17 16.57
CA ALA A 267 -0.56 12.78 16.62
C ALA A 267 -1.66 11.77 16.95
N ALA A 268 -1.63 10.58 16.35
CA ALA A 268 -2.59 9.51 16.65
C ALA A 268 -2.45 8.98 18.09
N ALA A 269 -1.22 8.92 18.61
CA ALA A 269 -0.93 8.53 19.98
C ALA A 269 -1.46 9.55 21.01
N GLU A 270 -1.30 10.85 20.72
CA GLU A 270 -1.77 11.97 21.54
C GLU A 270 -3.28 11.88 21.79
N ILE A 271 -4.05 11.47 20.79
CA ILE A 271 -5.50 11.28 20.88
C ILE A 271 -5.93 9.84 21.22
N SER A 272 -5.00 8.98 21.66
CA SER A 272 -5.22 7.59 22.07
C SER A 272 -5.94 6.71 21.01
N LYS A 273 -5.57 6.87 19.73
CA LYS A 273 -6.22 6.15 18.62
C LYS A 273 -5.39 4.99 18.05
N LEU A 274 -4.14 4.82 18.46
CA LEU A 274 -3.31 3.71 17.99
C LEU A 274 -3.74 2.37 18.60
N PRO A 275 -3.41 1.24 17.93
CA PRO A 275 -3.44 -0.07 18.57
C PRO A 275 -2.72 -0.05 19.93
N THR A 276 -3.20 -0.87 20.87
CA THR A 276 -2.82 -0.88 22.32
C THR A 276 -3.41 0.23 23.17
N GLN A 277 -3.80 1.38 22.59
CA GLN A 277 -4.43 2.48 23.33
C GLN A 277 -5.96 2.46 23.23
N THR A 278 -6.51 1.85 22.18
CA THR A 278 -7.95 1.68 21.97
C THR A 278 -8.27 0.23 21.58
N PRO A 279 -9.38 -0.36 22.09
CA PRO A 279 -9.70 -1.76 21.81
C PRO A 279 -10.15 -2.02 20.37
N SER A 280 -10.63 -1.00 19.65
CA SER A 280 -11.09 -1.11 18.27
C SER A 280 -10.59 0.08 17.45
N PRO A 281 -9.29 0.09 17.10
CA PRO A 281 -8.72 1.15 16.27
C PRO A 281 -9.34 1.09 14.88
N SER A 282 -9.60 2.25 14.28
CA SER A 282 -10.02 2.31 12.88
C SER A 282 -8.92 1.77 11.97
N ALA A 283 -9.29 1.27 10.79
CA ALA A 283 -8.36 0.66 9.84
C ALA A 283 -7.16 1.55 9.50
N SER A 284 -7.34 2.88 9.39
CA SER A 284 -6.22 3.79 9.10
C SER A 284 -5.18 3.83 10.22
N TYR A 285 -5.62 3.80 11.49
CA TYR A 285 -4.68 3.79 12.62
C TYR A 285 -3.96 2.43 12.76
N GLN A 286 -4.67 1.33 12.46
CA GLN A 286 -4.03 0.01 12.40
C GLN A 286 -2.97 -0.04 11.29
N GLN A 287 -3.29 0.47 10.10
CA GLN A 287 -2.36 0.51 8.97
C GLN A 287 -1.13 1.39 9.25
N LEU A 288 -1.31 2.54 9.91
CA LEU A 288 -0.20 3.39 10.36
C LEU A 288 0.72 2.65 11.35
N TYR A 289 0.12 1.99 12.34
CA TYR A 289 0.86 1.21 13.33
C TYR A 289 1.67 0.10 12.66
N ASP A 290 1.07 -0.63 11.72
CA ASP A 290 1.75 -1.71 11.00
C ASP A 290 2.91 -1.18 10.15
N ALA A 291 2.74 -0.02 9.49
CA ALA A 291 3.83 0.63 8.76
C ALA A 291 4.97 1.07 9.69
N LEU A 292 4.67 1.67 10.85
CA LEU A 292 5.69 2.03 11.85
C LEU A 292 6.40 0.82 12.45
N TYR A 293 5.67 -0.29 12.65
CA TYR A 293 6.23 -1.54 13.17
C TYR A 293 7.27 -2.10 12.20
N GLN A 294 6.92 -2.10 10.92
CA GLN A 294 7.79 -2.50 9.83
C GLN A 294 9.07 -1.66 9.77
N GLU A 295 8.94 -0.34 9.85
CA GLU A 295 10.06 0.62 9.87
C GLU A 295 10.90 0.56 11.14
N ARG A 296 10.50 -0.19 12.17
CA ARG A 296 11.15 -0.22 13.50
C ARG A 296 11.15 1.15 14.19
N ARG A 297 10.09 1.94 14.02
CA ARG A 297 9.95 3.29 14.59
C ARG A 297 8.73 3.46 15.49
N LEU A 298 8.15 2.36 15.98
CA LEU A 298 7.00 2.40 16.90
C LEU A 298 7.39 2.95 18.28
N ASP A 299 8.61 2.68 18.73
CA ASP A 299 9.23 3.20 19.94
C ASP A 299 9.24 4.73 19.98
N GLU A 300 9.56 5.38 18.84
CA GLU A 300 9.52 6.84 18.70
C GLU A 300 8.11 7.45 18.89
N VAL A 301 7.06 6.64 18.72
CA VAL A 301 5.67 7.08 18.80
C VAL A 301 5.05 6.75 20.16
N LEU A 302 5.33 5.57 20.69
CA LEU A 302 4.73 5.09 21.94
C LEU A 302 5.56 5.46 23.18
N GLY A 303 6.75 6.03 23.03
CA GLY A 303 7.64 6.36 24.15
C GLY A 303 8.15 5.12 24.88
N LEU A 304 8.18 3.97 24.19
CA LEU A 304 8.72 2.72 24.69
C LEU A 304 10.24 2.75 24.48
N ALA A 305 10.98 3.28 25.47
CA ALA A 305 12.43 3.17 25.57
C ALA A 305 12.84 1.89 26.30
#